data_AF-A0AAX3E669-F1
#
_entry.id   AF-A0AAX3E669-F1
#
_cell.length_a   1.000
_cell.length_b   1.000
_cell.length_c   1.000
_cell.angle_alpha   90.00
_cell.angle_beta   90.00
_cell.angle_gamma   90.00
#
_symmetry.space_group_name_H-M   'P 1'
#
loop_
_entity.id
_entity.type
_entity.pdbx_description
1 polymer ?
#
loop_
_entity_poly.entity_id
_entity_poly.type
_entity_poly.pdbx_seq_one_letter_code
_entity_poly.pdbx_strand_id
1 'polypeptide(L)'
;MAAAAVVVAASLLVDRLVGDPHSRYHPVAILGRFIGWWGVPARYPPGIQRVAGVAGAVLTVALFAAPFALVQFAAPWYLYLLLAPFLLKTCLAWRALEEHAAAVVQALDDGGIDAGRCEVGMMVSRDTARLDPEHVLSAAYESMTENLVDSIVSPLFYFGLFGLTGAAAFRAVNTLDAMLGYRDERLRLGWFPARADDIANFVPARLTGLILLAYFAAKGRFGPAWAALRRDAKKRPGFNGGIPMAVIAGGVGVRLEKPGAYTIGDPERTLAEAGAGIVRAVRAATIIFAILEIAALFLLWSMSYT
;
A
#
# COMPACT_ATOMS: atom_id res chain seq x y z
N MET A 1 -13.03 -21.48 -1.40
CA MET A 1 -11.59 -21.55 -1.09
C MET A 1 -10.74 -21.81 -2.33
N ALA A 2 -10.92 -22.90 -3.10
CA ALA A 2 -10.22 -23.08 -4.39
C ALA A 2 -10.46 -21.92 -5.39
N ALA A 3 -11.71 -21.45 -5.51
CA ALA A 3 -12.05 -20.26 -6.29
C ALA A 3 -11.32 -18.99 -5.82
N ALA A 4 -11.08 -18.84 -4.51
CA ALA A 4 -10.39 -17.67 -3.96
C ALA A 4 -8.91 -17.65 -4.36
N ALA A 5 -8.24 -18.81 -4.34
CA ALA A 5 -6.87 -18.93 -4.83
C ALA A 5 -6.74 -18.55 -6.32
N VAL A 6 -7.69 -18.98 -7.16
CA VAL A 6 -7.75 -18.57 -8.58
C VAL A 6 -7.95 -17.07 -8.69
N VAL A 7 -8.82 -16.47 -7.86
CA VAL A 7 -9.07 -15.03 -7.86
C VAL A 7 -7.82 -14.23 -7.49
N VAL A 8 -7.02 -14.66 -6.51
CA VAL A 8 -5.74 -13.99 -6.16
C VAL A 8 -4.76 -14.04 -7.33
N ALA A 9 -4.56 -15.22 -7.93
CA ALA A 9 -3.64 -15.36 -9.06
C ALA A 9 -4.11 -14.52 -10.27
N ALA A 10 -5.41 -14.58 -10.58
CA ALA A 10 -5.99 -13.85 -11.69
C ALA A 10 -5.99 -12.33 -11.45
N SER A 11 -6.25 -11.84 -10.23
CA SER A 11 -6.26 -10.39 -9.95
C SER A 11 -4.86 -9.78 -10.12
N LEU A 12 -3.82 -10.48 -9.66
CA LEU A 12 -2.42 -10.06 -9.84
C LEU A 12 -2.00 -10.09 -11.31
N LEU A 13 -2.46 -11.09 -12.08
CA LEU A 13 -2.23 -11.13 -13.52
C LEU A 13 -2.94 -9.98 -14.24
N VAL A 14 -4.21 -9.73 -13.92
CA VAL A 14 -4.99 -8.60 -14.46
C VAL A 14 -4.31 -7.28 -14.12
N ASP A 15 -3.83 -7.10 -12.89
CA ASP A 15 -3.09 -5.91 -12.48
C ASP A 15 -1.84 -5.70 -13.33
N ARG A 16 -1.05 -6.76 -13.57
CA ARG A 16 0.14 -6.69 -14.43
C ARG A 16 -0.18 -6.37 -15.89
N LEU A 17 -1.26 -6.92 -16.44
CA LEU A 17 -1.60 -6.75 -17.86
C LEU A 17 -2.31 -5.42 -18.13
N VAL A 18 -3.23 -5.02 -17.27
CA VAL A 18 -4.14 -3.88 -17.49
C VAL A 18 -3.62 -2.60 -16.83
N GLY A 19 -2.92 -2.70 -15.69
CA GLY A 19 -2.55 -1.54 -14.88
C GLY A 19 -3.76 -0.78 -14.33
N ASP A 20 -3.54 0.40 -13.77
CA ASP A 20 -4.60 1.26 -13.24
C ASP A 20 -5.09 2.28 -14.28
N PRO A 21 -6.42 2.35 -14.55
CA PRO A 21 -6.93 3.33 -15.48
C PRO A 21 -6.86 4.73 -14.87
N HIS A 22 -6.25 5.68 -15.60
CA HIS A 22 -6.24 7.11 -15.26
C HIS A 22 -7.63 7.71 -15.51
N SER A 23 -8.61 7.32 -14.71
CA SER A 23 -10.01 7.64 -14.93
C SER A 23 -10.69 8.09 -13.65
N ARG A 24 -11.47 9.17 -13.76
CA ARG A 24 -12.37 9.62 -12.68
C ARG A 24 -13.42 8.56 -12.32
N TYR A 25 -13.66 7.58 -13.19
CA TYR A 25 -14.62 6.50 -12.94
C TYR A 25 -14.01 5.30 -12.22
N HIS A 26 -12.71 5.32 -11.92
CA HIS A 26 -12.09 4.27 -11.10
C HIS A 26 -12.73 4.22 -9.70
N PRO A 27 -13.01 3.03 -9.12
CA PRO A 27 -13.70 2.93 -7.83
C PRO A 27 -13.01 3.72 -6.70
N VAL A 28 -11.68 3.65 -6.63
CA VAL A 28 -10.90 4.41 -5.64
C VAL A 28 -11.01 5.92 -5.86
N ALA A 29 -11.09 6.38 -7.11
CA ALA A 29 -11.27 7.81 -7.41
C ALA A 29 -12.69 8.30 -7.03
N ILE A 30 -13.72 7.46 -7.22
CA ILE A 30 -15.09 7.74 -6.78
C ILE A 30 -15.13 7.82 -5.24
N LEU A 31 -14.54 6.84 -4.57
CA LEU A 31 -14.38 6.79 -3.13
C LEU A 31 -13.68 8.06 -2.60
N GLY A 32 -12.57 8.45 -3.21
CA GLY A 32 -11.83 9.65 -2.83
C GLY A 32 -12.67 10.92 -2.98
N ARG A 33 -13.47 11.06 -4.05
CA ARG A 33 -14.40 12.19 -4.19
C ARG A 33 -15.50 12.20 -3.14
N PHE A 34 -16.01 11.03 -2.78
CA PHE A 34 -17.01 10.92 -1.71
C PHE A 34 -16.43 11.36 -0.37
N ILE A 35 -15.22 10.90 -0.04
CA ILE A 35 -14.49 11.32 1.17
C ILE A 35 -14.19 12.81 1.12
N GLY A 36 -13.70 13.35 0.00
CA GLY A 36 -13.45 14.78 -0.17
C GLY A 36 -14.72 15.63 -0.06
N TRP A 37 -15.88 15.07 -0.41
CA TRP A 37 -17.16 15.75 -0.23
C TRP A 37 -17.54 15.88 1.24
N TRP A 38 -17.51 14.83 2.06
CA TRP A 38 -17.93 14.95 3.46
C TRP A 38 -16.78 15.35 4.40
N GLY A 39 -15.55 14.96 4.09
CA GLY A 39 -14.35 15.03 4.91
C GLY A 39 -13.71 16.43 5.05
N VAL A 40 -14.52 17.49 5.03
CA VAL A 40 -14.05 18.88 5.14
C VAL A 40 -14.21 19.36 6.59
N PRO A 41 -13.12 19.54 7.38
CA PRO A 41 -13.22 19.87 8.80
C PRO A 41 -14.03 21.13 9.11
N ALA A 42 -13.93 22.14 8.24
CA ALA A 42 -14.64 23.42 8.38
C ALA A 42 -16.18 23.29 8.34
N ARG A 43 -16.74 22.17 7.86
CA ARG A 43 -18.19 21.93 7.85
C ARG A 43 -18.75 21.54 9.20
N TYR A 44 -17.88 21.20 10.15
CA TYR A 44 -18.28 20.63 11.44
C TYR A 44 -17.76 21.49 12.59
N PRO A 45 -18.61 21.86 13.56
CA PRO A 45 -18.16 22.42 14.82
C PRO A 45 -17.07 21.56 15.48
N PRO A 46 -16.04 22.17 16.09
CA PRO A 46 -14.89 21.43 16.63
C PRO A 46 -15.23 20.34 17.65
N GLY A 47 -16.37 20.42 18.33
CA GLY A 47 -16.86 19.42 19.29
C GLY A 47 -17.44 18.16 18.64
N ILE A 48 -17.94 18.24 17.41
CA ILE A 48 -18.56 17.10 16.71
C ILE A 48 -17.64 16.45 15.67
N GLN A 49 -16.51 17.07 15.33
CA GLN A 49 -15.59 16.58 14.29
C GLN A 49 -15.18 15.11 14.50
N ARG A 50 -14.93 14.67 15.74
CA ARG A 50 -14.59 13.26 16.01
C ARG A 50 -15.75 12.31 15.70
N VAL A 51 -16.98 12.69 16.08
CA VAL A 51 -18.18 11.89 15.82
C VAL A 51 -18.46 11.83 14.32
N ALA A 52 -18.35 12.96 13.64
CA ALA A 52 -18.47 13.04 12.18
C ALA A 52 -17.42 12.18 11.47
N GLY A 53 -16.17 12.17 11.98
CA GLY A 53 -15.09 11.34 11.48
C GLY A 53 -15.37 9.84 11.59
N VAL A 54 -15.85 9.40 12.76
CA VAL A 54 -16.25 7.99 12.98
C VAL A 54 -17.42 7.61 12.08
N ALA A 55 -18.50 8.40 12.10
CA ALA A 55 -19.70 8.12 11.32
C ALA A 55 -19.42 8.13 9.81
N GLY A 56 -18.67 9.11 9.33
CA GLY A 56 -18.26 9.22 7.94
C GLY A 56 -17.37 8.07 7.50
N ALA A 57 -16.42 7.64 8.35
CA ALA A 57 -15.58 6.48 8.07
C ALA A 57 -16.40 5.18 7.98
N VAL A 58 -17.26 4.90 8.95
CA VAL A 58 -18.12 3.70 8.96
C VAL A 58 -19.05 3.69 7.75
N LEU A 59 -19.69 4.82 7.44
CA LEU A 59 -20.56 4.94 6.27
C LEU A 59 -19.77 4.74 4.97
N THR A 60 -18.59 5.33 4.86
CA THR A 60 -17.72 5.19 3.68
C THR A 60 -17.33 3.73 3.45
N VAL A 61 -16.88 3.03 4.50
CA VAL A 61 -16.52 1.61 4.42
C VAL A 61 -17.72 0.76 4.02
N ALA A 62 -18.89 0.98 4.65
CA ALA A 62 -20.11 0.24 4.35
C ALA A 62 -20.57 0.44 2.89
N LEU A 63 -20.63 1.68 2.42
CA LEU A 63 -21.06 2.01 1.05
C LEU A 63 -20.09 1.48 0.01
N PHE A 64 -18.77 1.57 0.26
CA PHE A 64 -17.77 1.12 -0.69
C PHE A 64 -17.68 -0.41 -0.75
N ALA A 65 -17.81 -1.10 0.39
CA ALA A 65 -17.76 -2.56 0.45
C ALA A 65 -19.07 -3.24 0.00
N ALA A 66 -20.22 -2.56 0.06
CA ALA A 66 -21.52 -3.10 -0.33
C ALA A 66 -21.56 -3.74 -1.74
N PRO A 67 -21.09 -3.11 -2.84
CA PRO A 67 -21.10 -3.75 -4.15
C PRO A 67 -20.19 -4.99 -4.23
N PHE A 68 -19.09 -5.02 -3.47
CA PHE A 68 -18.20 -6.18 -3.38
C PHE A 68 -18.87 -7.33 -2.62
N ALA A 69 -19.57 -7.01 -1.53
CA ALA A 69 -20.37 -7.98 -0.79
C ALA A 69 -21.51 -8.56 -1.64
N LEU A 70 -22.17 -7.72 -2.45
CA LEU A 70 -23.20 -8.19 -3.37
C LEU A 70 -22.65 -9.23 -4.35
N VAL A 71 -21.50 -8.96 -4.97
CA VAL A 71 -20.86 -9.93 -5.87
C VAL A 71 -20.38 -11.17 -5.11
N GLN A 72 -19.82 -11.02 -3.92
CA GLN A 72 -19.32 -12.13 -3.12
C GLN A 72 -20.41 -13.10 -2.66
N PHE A 73 -21.59 -12.59 -2.25
CA PHE A 73 -22.63 -13.41 -1.63
C PHE A 73 -23.81 -13.72 -2.54
N ALA A 74 -24.07 -12.91 -3.58
CA ALA A 74 -25.22 -13.09 -4.46
C ALA A 74 -24.86 -13.56 -5.88
N ALA A 75 -23.60 -13.40 -6.34
CA ALA A 75 -23.23 -13.86 -7.67
C ALA A 75 -23.10 -15.39 -7.71
N PRO A 76 -23.63 -16.06 -8.75
CA PRO A 76 -23.34 -17.47 -8.96
C PRO A 76 -21.84 -17.67 -9.20
N TRP A 77 -21.34 -18.88 -8.87
CA TRP A 77 -19.90 -19.17 -8.83
C TRP A 77 -19.14 -18.79 -10.11
N TYR A 78 -19.74 -18.95 -11.29
CA TYR A 78 -19.11 -18.62 -12.57
C TYR A 78 -19.00 -17.10 -12.79
N LEU A 79 -20.02 -16.31 -12.39
CA LEU A 79 -19.93 -14.85 -12.42
C LEU A 79 -18.95 -14.33 -11.36
N TYR A 80 -18.93 -14.95 -10.19
CA TYR A 80 -17.94 -14.62 -9.16
C TYR A 80 -16.51 -14.82 -9.70
N LEU A 81 -16.20 -15.99 -10.29
CA LEU A 81 -14.89 -16.26 -10.87
C LEU A 81 -14.50 -15.29 -11.98
N LEU A 82 -15.47 -14.79 -12.75
CA LEU A 82 -15.25 -13.79 -13.79
C LEU A 82 -15.00 -12.39 -13.21
N LEU A 83 -15.84 -11.94 -12.27
CA LEU A 83 -15.84 -10.54 -11.79
C LEU A 83 -14.85 -10.29 -10.65
N ALA A 84 -14.66 -11.27 -9.76
CA ALA A 84 -13.85 -11.12 -8.56
C ALA A 84 -12.39 -10.72 -8.85
N PRO A 85 -11.70 -11.24 -9.88
CA PRO A 85 -10.34 -10.81 -10.20
C PRO A 85 -10.24 -9.31 -10.51
N PHE A 86 -11.19 -8.77 -11.29
CA PHE A 86 -11.23 -7.35 -11.62
C PHE A 86 -11.57 -6.50 -10.42
N LEU A 87 -12.54 -6.93 -9.60
CA LEU A 87 -12.91 -6.23 -8.37
C LEU A 87 -11.74 -6.19 -7.38
N LEU A 88 -11.13 -7.35 -7.08
CA LEU A 88 -9.98 -7.42 -6.19
C LEU A 88 -8.83 -6.56 -6.72
N LYS A 89 -8.58 -6.58 -8.04
CA LYS A 89 -7.59 -5.71 -8.68
C LYS A 89 -7.83 -4.23 -8.37
N THR A 90 -9.07 -3.75 -8.31
CA THR A 90 -9.33 -2.33 -7.99
C THR A 90 -8.91 -1.91 -6.57
N CYS A 91 -8.66 -2.89 -5.69
CA CYS A 91 -8.12 -2.70 -4.36
C CYS A 91 -6.58 -2.80 -4.31
N LEU A 92 -5.94 -3.21 -5.40
CA LEU A 92 -4.50 -3.38 -5.55
C LEU A 92 -3.91 -2.25 -6.41
N ALA A 93 -2.60 -2.02 -6.29
CA ALA A 93 -1.87 -1.07 -7.13
C ALA A 93 -0.44 -1.55 -7.45
N TRP A 94 -0.24 -2.85 -7.72
CA TRP A 94 1.11 -3.42 -7.81
C TRP A 94 1.89 -2.89 -9.02
N ARG A 95 1.30 -2.94 -10.21
CA ARG A 95 1.90 -2.38 -11.42
C ARG A 95 2.07 -0.87 -11.32
N ALA A 96 1.04 -0.15 -10.84
CA ALA A 96 1.09 1.30 -10.70
C ALA A 96 2.24 1.76 -9.79
N LEU A 97 2.51 1.05 -8.69
CA LEU A 97 3.66 1.35 -7.82
C LEU A 97 5.01 1.25 -8.54
N GLU A 98 5.20 0.21 -9.36
CA GLU A 98 6.41 0.06 -10.15
C GLU A 98 6.49 1.14 -11.25
N GLU A 99 5.37 1.46 -11.91
CA GLU A 99 5.30 2.49 -12.96
C GLU A 99 5.57 3.90 -12.43
N HIS A 100 5.01 4.29 -11.28
CA HIS A 100 5.27 5.60 -10.69
C HIS A 100 6.73 5.76 -10.26
N ALA A 101 7.32 4.73 -9.64
CA ALA A 101 8.74 4.78 -9.29
C ALA A 101 9.64 4.86 -10.55
N ALA A 102 9.30 4.11 -11.60
CA ALA A 102 10.02 4.15 -12.87
C ALA A 102 9.87 5.50 -13.59
N ALA A 103 8.69 6.10 -13.54
CA ALA A 103 8.43 7.42 -14.13
C ALA A 103 9.29 8.50 -13.47
N VAL A 104 9.47 8.47 -12.15
CA VAL A 104 10.38 9.41 -11.47
C VAL A 104 11.82 9.24 -11.91
N VAL A 105 12.29 7.98 -12.03
CA VAL A 105 13.65 7.69 -12.51
C VAL A 105 13.83 8.20 -13.94
N GLN A 106 12.90 7.88 -14.84
CA GLN A 106 12.94 8.33 -16.25
C GLN A 106 12.88 9.86 -16.36
N ALA A 107 12.01 10.51 -15.60
CA ALA A 107 11.90 11.97 -15.59
C ALA A 107 13.20 12.63 -15.12
N LEU A 108 13.87 12.03 -14.13
CA LEU A 108 15.15 12.52 -13.64
C LEU A 108 16.28 12.33 -14.65
N ASP A 109 16.32 11.17 -15.32
CA ASP A 109 17.34 10.83 -16.33
C ASP A 109 17.19 11.66 -17.62
N ASP A 110 15.96 11.79 -18.12
CA ASP A 110 15.67 12.42 -19.42
C ASP A 110 15.44 13.95 -19.30
N GLY A 111 14.77 14.37 -18.22
CA GLY A 111 14.30 15.74 -18.01
C GLY A 111 15.03 16.50 -16.91
N GLY A 112 16.00 15.87 -16.24
CA GLY A 112 16.75 16.46 -15.14
C GLY A 112 15.93 16.67 -13.86
N ILE A 113 16.50 17.43 -12.93
CA ILE A 113 15.98 17.55 -11.56
C ILE A 113 14.56 18.13 -11.50
N ASP A 114 14.22 19.10 -12.34
CA ASP A 114 12.90 19.74 -12.27
C ASP A 114 11.78 18.82 -12.76
N ALA A 115 12.05 18.00 -13.79
CA ALA A 115 11.14 16.96 -14.23
C ALA A 115 10.96 15.88 -13.14
N GLY A 116 12.05 15.42 -12.52
CA GLY A 116 12.00 14.48 -11.40
C GLY A 116 11.21 15.01 -10.19
N ARG A 117 11.38 16.30 -9.84
CA ARG A 117 10.61 16.97 -8.77
C ARG A 117 9.13 17.07 -9.08
N CYS A 118 8.77 17.33 -10.34
CA CYS A 118 7.39 17.38 -10.77
C CYS A 118 6.75 16.00 -10.67
N GLU A 119 7.42 14.97 -11.19
CA GLU A 119 6.91 13.60 -11.22
C GLU A 119 6.74 13.05 -9.80
N VAL A 120 7.75 13.20 -8.96
CA VAL A 120 7.67 12.70 -7.57
C VAL A 120 6.62 13.48 -6.75
N GLY A 121 6.35 14.74 -7.10
CA GLY A 121 5.28 15.54 -6.50
C GLY A 121 3.88 14.97 -6.72
N MET A 122 3.70 14.09 -7.71
CA MET A 122 2.45 13.34 -7.89
C MET A 122 2.33 12.13 -6.95
N MET A 123 3.45 11.68 -6.36
CA MET A 123 3.49 10.53 -5.43
C MET A 123 3.45 10.94 -3.96
N VAL A 124 3.93 12.14 -3.62
CA VAL A 124 4.12 12.57 -2.22
C VAL A 124 3.43 13.90 -1.93
N SER A 125 2.92 14.05 -0.72
CA SER A 125 2.28 15.30 -0.28
C SER A 125 3.25 16.33 0.30
N ARG A 126 4.58 16.10 0.21
CA ARG A 126 5.62 17.02 0.71
C ARG A 126 6.05 17.98 -0.39
N ASP A 127 6.51 19.17 -0.02
CA ASP A 127 7.13 20.10 -0.97
C ASP A 127 8.36 19.43 -1.63
N THR A 128 8.35 19.37 -2.96
CA THR A 128 9.41 18.76 -3.76
C THR A 128 10.38 19.79 -4.35
N ALA A 129 10.08 21.09 -4.26
CA ALA A 129 10.80 22.14 -4.96
C ALA A 129 12.29 22.23 -4.59
N ARG A 130 12.65 21.79 -3.37
CA ARG A 130 14.01 21.85 -2.83
C ARG A 130 14.72 20.50 -2.75
N LEU A 131 14.12 19.42 -3.25
CA LEU A 131 14.76 18.10 -3.23
C LEU A 131 15.91 18.04 -4.24
N ASP A 132 17.05 17.47 -3.86
CA ASP A 132 18.11 17.12 -4.81
C ASP A 132 17.80 15.76 -5.49
N PRO A 133 18.61 15.30 -6.47
CA PRO A 133 18.35 14.05 -7.19
C PRO A 133 18.18 12.83 -6.27
N GLU A 134 19.00 12.70 -5.22
CA GLU A 134 18.94 11.56 -4.31
C GLU A 134 17.67 11.62 -3.44
N HIS A 135 17.26 12.82 -3.02
CA HIS A 135 16.02 13.02 -2.27
C HIS A 135 14.75 12.81 -3.13
N VAL A 136 14.83 13.07 -4.44
CA VAL A 136 13.76 12.75 -5.40
C VAL A 136 13.61 11.24 -5.52
N LEU A 137 14.71 10.52 -5.75
CA LEU A 137 14.71 9.05 -5.78
C LEU A 137 14.26 8.47 -4.44
N SER A 138 14.70 9.05 -3.32
CA SER A 138 14.29 8.64 -2.00
C SER A 138 12.78 8.77 -1.85
N ALA A 139 12.18 9.90 -2.20
CA ALA A 139 10.72 10.05 -2.12
C ALA A 139 9.97 8.97 -2.91
N ALA A 140 10.43 8.64 -4.12
CA ALA A 140 9.82 7.61 -4.95
C ALA A 140 9.91 6.22 -4.30
N TYR A 141 11.11 5.82 -3.86
CA TYR A 141 11.31 4.51 -3.23
C TYR A 141 10.74 4.42 -1.81
N GLU A 142 10.70 5.52 -1.05
CA GLU A 142 9.98 5.63 0.23
C GLU A 142 8.50 5.30 0.00
N SER A 143 7.87 5.97 -0.97
CA SER A 143 6.46 5.76 -1.31
C SER A 143 6.21 4.33 -1.81
N MET A 144 7.08 3.80 -2.66
CA MET A 144 6.96 2.43 -3.18
C MET A 144 7.06 1.36 -2.07
N THR A 145 8.05 1.49 -1.19
CA THR A 145 8.30 0.49 -0.13
C THR A 145 7.30 0.56 1.00
N GLU A 146 6.76 1.74 1.30
CA GLU A 146 5.61 1.89 2.20
C GLU A 146 4.36 1.22 1.60
N ASN A 147 3.99 1.61 0.38
CA ASN A 147 2.74 1.17 -0.25
C ASN A 147 2.75 -0.31 -0.65
N LEU A 148 3.88 -1.02 -0.56
CA LEU A 148 3.90 -2.48 -0.62
C LEU A 148 2.90 -3.09 0.37
N VAL A 149 2.82 -2.55 1.58
CA VAL A 149 1.86 -3.04 2.58
C VAL A 149 0.45 -2.56 2.21
N ASP A 150 0.28 -1.24 2.11
CA ASP A 150 -1.04 -0.61 1.99
C ASP A 150 -1.78 -0.92 0.70
N SER A 151 -1.06 -1.08 -0.41
CA SER A 151 -1.67 -1.23 -1.73
C SER A 151 -1.53 -2.63 -2.31
N ILE A 152 -0.89 -3.57 -1.61
CA ILE A 152 -0.74 -4.95 -2.08
C ILE A 152 -0.97 -5.95 -0.97
N VAL A 153 -0.13 -5.98 0.07
CA VAL A 153 -0.17 -7.06 1.07
C VAL A 153 -1.43 -7.00 1.91
N SER A 154 -1.84 -5.82 2.36
CA SER A 154 -3.03 -5.68 3.22
C SER A 154 -4.34 -5.96 2.48
N PRO A 155 -4.60 -5.46 1.26
CA PRO A 155 -5.78 -5.85 0.50
C PRO A 155 -5.86 -7.37 0.24
N LEU A 156 -4.73 -8.01 -0.08
CA LEU A 156 -4.65 -9.47 -0.22
C LEU A 156 -4.92 -10.18 1.11
N PHE A 157 -4.26 -9.75 2.19
CA PHE A 157 -4.49 -10.31 3.53
C PHE A 157 -5.98 -10.29 3.94
N TYR A 158 -6.65 -9.15 3.75
CA TYR A 158 -8.08 -9.03 4.06
C TYR A 158 -8.98 -9.76 3.06
N PHE A 159 -8.53 -9.97 1.82
CA PHE A 159 -9.18 -10.90 0.89
C PHE A 159 -9.12 -12.34 1.40
N GLY A 160 -7.96 -12.81 1.84
CA GLY A 160 -7.81 -14.15 2.40
C GLY A 160 -8.70 -14.41 3.62
N LEU A 161 -8.94 -13.39 4.45
CA LEU A 161 -9.78 -13.50 5.66
C LEU A 161 -11.28 -13.34 5.39
N PHE A 162 -11.68 -12.35 4.58
CA PHE A 162 -13.10 -11.98 4.44
C PHE A 162 -13.58 -11.87 2.99
N GLY A 163 -12.78 -12.33 2.02
CA GLY A 163 -13.07 -12.25 0.59
C GLY A 163 -13.04 -10.82 0.04
N LEU A 164 -13.72 -10.59 -1.08
CA LEU A 164 -13.80 -9.30 -1.75
C LEU A 164 -14.25 -8.17 -0.82
N THR A 165 -15.19 -8.46 0.07
CA THR A 165 -15.72 -7.51 1.04
C THR A 165 -14.62 -7.00 1.98
N GLY A 166 -13.75 -7.91 2.45
CA GLY A 166 -12.60 -7.55 3.29
C GLY A 166 -11.60 -6.65 2.58
N ALA A 167 -11.22 -7.02 1.36
CA ALA A 167 -10.30 -6.23 0.55
C ALA A 167 -10.84 -4.82 0.28
N ALA A 168 -12.13 -4.70 -0.06
CA ALA A 168 -12.78 -3.42 -0.30
C ALA A 168 -12.90 -2.58 0.99
N ALA A 169 -13.27 -3.21 2.11
CA ALA A 169 -13.35 -2.52 3.40
C ALA A 169 -11.99 -1.97 3.82
N PHE A 170 -10.92 -2.77 3.68
CA PHE A 170 -9.56 -2.31 3.93
C PHE A 170 -9.17 -1.17 2.99
N ARG A 171 -9.43 -1.29 1.68
CA ARG A 171 -9.12 -0.21 0.72
C ARG A 171 -9.83 1.09 1.07
N ALA A 172 -11.05 1.01 1.58
CA ALA A 172 -11.78 2.17 2.08
C ALA A 172 -11.11 2.80 3.32
N VAL A 173 -10.72 1.99 4.30
CA VAL A 173 -9.97 2.46 5.48
C VAL A 173 -8.66 3.14 5.08
N ASN A 174 -7.89 2.53 4.17
CA ASN A 174 -6.64 3.10 3.69
C ASN A 174 -6.82 4.41 2.93
N THR A 175 -7.85 4.50 2.08
CA THR A 175 -8.16 5.75 1.36
C THR A 175 -8.62 6.85 2.33
N LEU A 176 -9.37 6.49 3.38
CA LEU A 176 -9.77 7.42 4.43
C LEU A 176 -8.57 8.01 5.18
N ASP A 177 -7.57 7.19 5.52
CA ASP A 177 -6.34 7.68 6.14
C ASP A 177 -5.54 8.56 5.18
N ALA A 178 -5.31 8.12 3.94
CA ALA A 178 -4.59 8.91 2.93
C ALA A 178 -5.22 10.30 2.68
N MET A 179 -6.53 10.45 2.88
CA MET A 179 -7.22 11.73 2.71
C MET A 179 -7.39 12.53 3.99
N LEU A 180 -7.58 11.89 5.16
CA LEU A 180 -7.95 12.58 6.40
C LEU A 180 -6.90 12.48 7.52
N GLY A 181 -5.93 11.56 7.41
CA GLY A 181 -4.93 11.25 8.43
C GLY A 181 -3.84 12.31 8.66
N TYR A 182 -3.99 13.50 8.07
CA TYR A 182 -3.06 14.61 8.25
C TYR A 182 -3.19 15.25 9.64
N ARG A 183 -2.06 15.74 10.15
CA ARG A 183 -1.96 16.41 11.47
C ARG A 183 -2.17 17.93 11.38
N ASP A 184 -3.06 18.36 10.50
CA ASP A 184 -3.46 19.76 10.28
C ASP A 184 -4.86 20.02 10.87
N GLU A 185 -5.67 20.87 10.25
CA GLU A 185 -7.09 21.06 10.60
C GLU A 185 -7.92 19.75 10.62
N ARG A 186 -7.45 18.70 9.93
CA ARG A 186 -8.10 17.38 9.86
C ARG A 186 -7.85 16.54 11.10
N LEU A 187 -6.94 16.91 12.00
CA LEU A 187 -6.52 16.09 13.14
C LEU A 187 -7.68 15.50 13.96
N ARG A 188 -8.77 16.25 14.17
CA ARG A 188 -9.94 15.76 14.93
C ARG A 188 -10.86 14.88 14.09
N LEU A 189 -11.09 15.25 12.83
CA LEU A 189 -11.97 14.53 11.90
C LEU A 189 -11.32 13.21 11.44
N GLY A 190 -10.04 13.23 11.14
CA GLY A 190 -9.25 12.11 10.66
C GLY A 190 -8.67 11.20 11.75
N TRP A 191 -8.88 11.50 13.03
CA TRP A 191 -8.34 10.70 14.14
C TRP A 191 -8.75 9.21 14.05
N PHE A 192 -10.03 8.94 13.77
CA PHE A 192 -10.52 7.57 13.66
C PHE A 192 -10.03 6.88 12.37
N PRO A 193 -10.15 7.48 11.17
CA PRO A 193 -9.49 6.97 9.95
C PRO A 193 -8.03 6.56 10.14
N ALA A 194 -7.20 7.45 10.67
CA ALA A 194 -5.77 7.20 10.86
C ALA A 194 -5.51 6.05 11.83
N ARG A 195 -6.26 5.99 12.94
CA ARG A 195 -6.13 4.90 13.89
C ARG A 195 -6.61 3.57 13.30
N ALA A 196 -7.69 3.57 12.51
CA ALA A 196 -8.23 2.38 11.88
C ALA A 196 -7.24 1.79 10.88
N ASP A 197 -6.59 2.62 10.07
CA ASP A 197 -5.54 2.18 9.15
C ASP A 197 -4.32 1.61 9.90
N ASP A 198 -3.79 2.34 10.90
CA ASP A 198 -2.68 1.89 11.74
C ASP A 198 -2.94 0.49 12.36
N ILE A 199 -4.18 0.23 12.81
CA ILE A 199 -4.55 -1.07 13.38
C ILE A 199 -4.67 -2.12 12.27
N ALA A 200 -5.33 -1.79 11.16
CA ALA A 200 -5.57 -2.73 10.07
C ALA A 200 -4.26 -3.20 9.42
N ASN A 201 -3.29 -2.31 9.30
CA ASN A 201 -1.97 -2.61 8.75
C ASN A 201 -1.00 -3.28 9.73
N PHE A 202 -1.38 -3.46 11.00
CA PHE A 202 -0.48 -3.98 12.03
C PHE A 202 0.05 -5.39 11.69
N VAL A 203 -0.85 -6.33 11.41
CA VAL A 203 -0.46 -7.71 11.09
C VAL A 203 0.18 -7.79 9.69
N PRO A 204 -0.42 -7.23 8.62
CA PRO A 204 0.17 -7.24 7.28
C PRO A 204 1.60 -6.69 7.21
N ALA A 205 1.90 -5.58 7.90
CA ALA A 205 3.23 -4.97 7.89
C ALA A 205 4.29 -5.90 8.49
N ARG A 206 3.95 -6.64 9.55
CA ARG A 206 4.86 -7.58 10.22
C ARG A 206 5.10 -8.83 9.37
N LEU A 207 4.04 -9.37 8.76
CA LEU A 207 4.18 -10.48 7.80
C LEU A 207 5.07 -10.06 6.63
N THR A 208 4.88 -8.86 6.10
CA THR A 208 5.71 -8.29 5.03
C THR A 208 7.17 -8.18 5.47
N GLY A 209 7.43 -7.66 6.67
CA GLY A 209 8.78 -7.60 7.24
C GLY A 209 9.45 -8.97 7.36
N LEU A 210 8.72 -10.00 7.82
CA LEU A 210 9.24 -11.36 7.93
C LEU A 210 9.56 -11.98 6.55
N ILE A 211 8.67 -11.78 5.58
CA ILE A 211 8.89 -12.22 4.19
C ILE A 211 10.15 -11.56 3.61
N LEU A 212 10.29 -10.25 3.79
CA LEU A 212 11.45 -9.51 3.32
C LEU A 212 12.74 -9.96 4.02
N LEU A 213 12.72 -10.24 5.33
CA LEU A 213 13.87 -10.79 6.05
C LEU A 213 14.27 -12.16 5.50
N ALA A 214 13.30 -13.05 5.23
CA ALA A 214 13.56 -14.35 4.62
C ALA A 214 14.15 -14.20 3.20
N TYR A 215 13.60 -13.27 2.41
CA TYR A 215 14.12 -12.93 1.09
C TYR A 215 15.58 -12.46 1.16
N PHE A 216 15.92 -11.53 2.06
CA PHE A 216 17.29 -11.06 2.22
C PHE A 216 18.23 -12.09 2.87
N ALA A 217 17.72 -13.02 3.68
CA ALA A 217 18.49 -14.15 4.17
C ALA A 217 18.95 -15.05 3.02
N ALA A 218 18.06 -15.38 2.08
CA ALA A 218 18.41 -16.14 0.87
C ALA A 218 19.41 -15.39 -0.05
N LYS A 219 19.58 -14.08 0.14
CA LYS A 219 20.56 -13.24 -0.57
C LYS A 219 21.84 -12.96 0.23
N GLY A 220 22.02 -13.56 1.41
CA GLY A 220 23.17 -13.30 2.27
C GLY A 220 23.18 -11.91 2.93
N ARG A 221 22.05 -11.21 2.94
CA ARG A 221 21.87 -9.83 3.45
C ARG A 221 20.94 -9.76 4.66
N PHE A 222 20.73 -10.87 5.38
CA PHE A 222 19.92 -10.90 6.61
C PHE A 222 20.45 -9.94 7.68
N GLY A 223 21.76 -9.94 7.93
CA GLY A 223 22.39 -9.10 8.97
C GLY A 223 22.08 -7.60 8.78
N PRO A 224 22.40 -7.01 7.61
CA PRO A 224 22.06 -5.62 7.30
C PRO A 224 20.55 -5.32 7.36
N ALA A 225 19.71 -6.19 6.79
CA ALA A 225 18.26 -6.01 6.79
C ALA A 225 17.68 -6.02 8.22
N TRP A 226 18.15 -6.94 9.07
CA TRP A 226 17.74 -7.05 10.47
C TRP A 226 18.24 -5.88 11.33
N ALA A 227 19.48 -5.44 11.11
CA ALA A 227 20.04 -4.29 11.80
C ALA A 227 19.24 -3.01 11.51
N ALA A 228 18.93 -2.75 10.23
CA ALA A 228 18.10 -1.63 9.82
C ALA A 228 16.68 -1.72 10.38
N LEU A 229 16.03 -2.89 10.34
CA LEU A 229 14.71 -3.08 10.96
C LEU A 229 14.70 -2.70 12.45
N ARG A 230 15.69 -3.15 13.22
CA ARG A 230 15.77 -2.85 14.65
C ARG A 230 16.05 -1.38 14.94
N ARG A 231 16.93 -0.76 14.15
CA ARG A 231 17.41 0.62 14.36
C ARG A 231 16.41 1.66 13.83
N ASP A 232 15.80 1.40 12.68
CA ASP A 232 15.18 2.44 11.85
C ASP A 232 13.66 2.32 11.69
N ALA A 233 13.05 1.15 11.93
CA ALA A 233 11.62 0.96 11.64
C ALA A 233 10.66 1.86 12.44
N LYS A 234 11.13 2.45 13.56
CA LYS A 234 10.36 3.39 14.37
C LYS A 234 10.62 4.86 14.04
N LYS A 235 11.55 5.16 13.11
CA LYS A 235 11.91 6.54 12.75
C LYS A 235 10.82 7.22 11.93
N ARG A 236 10.13 6.45 11.08
CA ARG A 236 8.94 6.92 10.37
C ARG A 236 7.77 7.03 11.37
N PRO A 237 6.99 8.12 11.37
CA PRO A 237 5.73 8.18 12.11
C PRO A 237 4.78 7.03 11.74
N GLY A 238 4.08 6.49 12.74
CA GLY A 238 3.23 5.30 12.61
C GLY A 238 3.92 4.02 13.08
N PHE A 239 3.20 2.89 13.05
CA PHE A 239 3.71 1.61 13.55
C PHE A 239 4.11 0.62 12.46
N ASN A 240 3.73 0.92 11.22
CA ASN A 240 3.69 -0.08 10.15
C ASN A 240 4.66 0.26 9.01
N GLY A 241 4.51 1.44 8.38
CA GLY A 241 5.24 1.79 7.16
C GLY A 241 6.77 1.74 7.29
N GLY A 242 7.32 2.00 8.48
CA GLY A 242 8.76 1.93 8.70
C GLY A 242 9.35 0.51 8.63
N ILE A 243 8.55 -0.54 8.81
CA ILE A 243 8.99 -1.94 8.76
C ILE A 243 9.49 -2.33 7.37
N PRO A 244 8.66 -2.32 6.29
CA PRO A 244 9.11 -2.71 4.96
C PRO A 244 10.23 -1.79 4.45
N MET A 245 10.13 -0.48 4.72
CA MET A 245 11.17 0.49 4.36
C MET A 245 12.54 0.13 4.96
N ALA A 246 12.60 -0.14 6.27
CA ALA A 246 13.85 -0.44 6.95
C ALA A 246 14.47 -1.76 6.49
N VAL A 247 13.66 -2.81 6.33
CA VAL A 247 14.15 -4.12 5.87
C VAL A 247 14.70 -4.02 4.45
N ILE A 248 13.99 -3.32 3.55
CA ILE A 248 14.44 -3.13 2.16
C ILE A 248 15.68 -2.25 2.10
N ALA A 249 15.70 -1.12 2.80
CA ALA A 249 16.83 -0.20 2.81
C ALA A 249 18.11 -0.89 3.30
N GLY A 250 18.07 -1.59 4.44
CA GLY A 250 19.22 -2.34 4.96
C GLY A 250 19.60 -3.54 4.09
N GLY A 251 18.60 -4.29 3.61
CA GLY A 251 18.83 -5.48 2.77
C GLY A 251 19.51 -5.15 1.44
N VAL A 252 19.09 -4.05 0.80
CA VAL A 252 19.68 -3.55 -0.45
C VAL A 252 20.98 -2.77 -0.21
N GLY A 253 21.12 -2.11 0.96
CA GLY A 253 22.27 -1.26 1.28
C GLY A 253 22.10 0.18 0.79
N VAL A 254 20.91 0.75 0.95
CA VAL A 254 20.60 2.14 0.58
C VAL A 254 20.12 2.94 1.78
N ARG A 255 20.21 4.25 1.65
CA ARG A 255 19.65 5.22 2.61
C ARG A 255 18.43 5.90 2.00
N LEU A 256 17.28 5.73 2.63
CA LEU A 256 16.07 6.51 2.37
C LEU A 256 16.04 7.70 3.33
N GLU A 257 15.87 8.90 2.80
CA GLU A 257 15.90 10.15 3.55
C GLU A 257 14.72 11.06 3.22
N LYS A 258 14.00 11.43 4.28
CA LYS A 258 13.01 12.52 4.27
C LYS A 258 13.62 13.71 5.02
N PRO A 259 14.10 14.75 4.30
CA PRO A 259 14.75 15.90 4.91
C PRO A 259 13.95 16.50 6.07
N GLY A 260 14.61 16.69 7.21
CA GLY A 260 14.01 17.25 8.42
C GLY A 260 13.03 16.33 9.17
N ALA A 261 12.85 15.08 8.73
CA ALA A 261 11.97 14.12 9.41
C ALA A 261 12.70 12.84 9.83
N TYR A 262 13.28 12.10 8.90
CA TYR A 262 13.94 10.83 9.21
C TYR A 262 14.92 10.36 8.13
N THR A 263 15.78 9.42 8.53
CA THR A 263 16.73 8.71 7.67
C THR A 263 16.72 7.22 8.03
N ILE A 264 16.52 6.34 7.06
CA ILE A 264 16.36 4.89 7.21
C ILE A 264 17.39 4.17 6.32
N GLY A 265 18.09 3.17 6.87
CA GLY A 265 19.15 2.43 6.17
C GLY A 265 20.51 3.13 6.19
N ASP A 266 21.44 2.58 5.43
CA ASP A 266 22.85 3.01 5.36
C ASP A 266 23.25 3.21 3.89
N PRO A 267 24.03 4.25 3.55
CA PRO A 267 24.36 4.60 2.17
C PRO A 267 25.53 3.73 1.65
N GLU A 268 25.38 2.41 1.62
CA GLU A 268 26.38 1.51 1.00
C GLU A 268 26.39 1.67 -0.53
N ARG A 269 25.25 2.04 -1.11
CA ARG A 269 25.02 2.31 -2.53
C ARG A 269 24.11 3.51 -2.70
N THR A 270 24.22 4.19 -3.84
CA THR A 270 23.27 5.24 -4.24
C THR A 270 21.92 4.63 -4.61
N LEU A 271 20.85 5.43 -4.52
CA LEU A 271 19.52 4.98 -4.94
C LEU A 271 19.44 4.73 -6.45
N ALA A 272 20.23 5.45 -7.25
CA ALA A 272 20.35 5.20 -8.69
C ALA A 272 20.92 3.80 -8.98
N GLU A 273 21.98 3.38 -8.29
CA GLU A 273 22.61 2.06 -8.49
C GLU A 273 21.73 0.91 -7.98
N ALA A 274 21.02 1.13 -6.87
CA ALA A 274 20.33 0.07 -6.14
C ALA A 274 18.81 0.02 -6.37
N GLY A 275 18.24 0.95 -7.15
CA GLY A 275 16.81 1.03 -7.43
C GLY A 275 16.18 -0.27 -7.91
N ALA A 276 16.84 -0.97 -8.85
CA ALA A 276 16.40 -2.29 -9.32
C ALA A 276 16.41 -3.37 -8.22
N GLY A 277 17.22 -3.20 -7.16
CA GLY A 277 17.19 -4.05 -5.97
C GLY A 277 15.94 -3.84 -5.12
N ILE A 278 15.52 -2.59 -4.95
CA ILE A 278 14.30 -2.19 -4.23
C ILE A 278 13.07 -2.76 -4.94
N VAL A 279 12.96 -2.51 -6.25
CA VAL A 279 11.85 -3.03 -7.08
C VAL A 279 11.75 -4.55 -7.01
N ARG A 280 12.90 -5.26 -7.11
CA ARG A 280 12.92 -6.72 -6.98
C ARG A 280 12.50 -7.21 -5.60
N ALA A 281 12.85 -6.52 -4.52
CA ALA A 281 12.44 -6.88 -3.17
C ALA A 281 10.92 -6.72 -2.98
N VAL A 282 10.35 -5.60 -3.44
CA VAL A 282 8.90 -5.36 -3.44
C VAL A 282 8.18 -6.47 -4.24
N ARG A 283 8.64 -6.73 -5.47
CA ARG A 283 8.09 -7.76 -6.35
C ARG A 283 8.16 -9.15 -5.73
N ALA A 284 9.30 -9.50 -5.13
CA ALA A 284 9.49 -10.78 -4.45
C ALA A 284 8.55 -10.91 -3.25
N ALA A 285 8.42 -9.87 -2.42
CA ALA A 285 7.50 -9.88 -1.29
C ALA A 285 6.04 -10.07 -1.72
N THR A 286 5.60 -9.37 -2.77
CA THR A 286 4.27 -9.57 -3.37
C THR A 286 4.04 -11.01 -3.81
N ILE A 287 4.97 -11.58 -4.58
CA ILE A 287 4.84 -12.94 -5.11
C ILE A 287 4.87 -13.98 -3.98
N ILE A 288 5.80 -13.85 -3.03
CA ILE A 288 5.91 -14.77 -1.90
C ILE A 288 4.62 -14.71 -1.06
N PHE A 289 4.11 -13.50 -0.76
CA PHE A 289 2.87 -13.36 -0.01
C PHE A 289 1.70 -14.03 -0.74
N ALA A 290 1.54 -13.78 -2.05
CA ALA A 290 0.47 -14.38 -2.84
C ALA A 290 0.57 -15.91 -2.89
N ILE A 291 1.77 -16.47 -3.03
CA ILE A 291 1.98 -17.94 -3.00
C ILE A 291 1.60 -18.51 -1.63
N LEU A 292 2.04 -17.89 -0.54
CA LEU A 292 1.72 -18.33 0.82
C LEU A 292 0.21 -18.25 1.09
N GLU A 293 -0.45 -17.18 0.63
CA GLU A 293 -1.89 -17.02 0.75
C GLU A 293 -2.64 -18.08 -0.06
N ILE A 294 -2.27 -18.29 -1.33
CA ILE A 294 -2.86 -19.32 -2.19
C ILE A 294 -2.70 -20.71 -1.56
N ALA A 295 -1.51 -21.02 -1.04
CA ALA A 295 -1.24 -22.28 -0.36
C ALA A 295 -2.12 -22.43 0.90
N ALA A 296 -2.23 -21.38 1.73
CA ALA A 296 -3.08 -21.39 2.91
C ALA A 296 -4.56 -21.59 2.54
N LEU A 297 -5.07 -20.89 1.52
CA LEU A 297 -6.44 -21.04 1.02
C LEU A 297 -6.71 -22.46 0.51
N PHE A 298 -5.73 -23.08 -0.15
CA PHE A 298 -5.84 -24.46 -0.63
C PHE A 298 -5.81 -25.47 0.52
N LEU A 299 -4.94 -25.29 1.51
CA LEU A 299 -4.88 -26.14 2.69
C LEU A 299 -6.18 -26.09 3.49
N LEU A 300 -6.70 -24.89 3.77
CA LEU A 300 -7.98 -24.71 4.45
C LEU A 300 -9.15 -25.32 3.66
N TRP A 301 -9.11 -25.24 2.33
CA TRP A 301 -10.06 -25.94 1.48
C TRP A 301 -9.97 -27.46 1.72
N SER A 302 -8.79 -28.05 1.62
CA SER A 302 -8.60 -29.50 1.76
C SER A 302 -9.07 -30.04 3.12
N MET A 303 -8.81 -29.30 4.20
CA MET A 303 -9.26 -29.66 5.56
C MET A 303 -10.79 -29.59 5.74
N SER A 304 -11.50 -28.86 4.88
CA SER A 304 -12.97 -28.76 4.96
C SER A 304 -13.70 -29.97 4.38
N TYR A 305 -12.98 -30.88 3.70
CA TYR A 305 -13.54 -32.09 3.07
C TYR A 305 -13.04 -33.40 3.72
N THR A 306 -12.25 -33.28 4.80
CA THR A 306 -11.83 -34.40 5.66
C THR A 306 -12.62 -34.38 6.94
#